data_AF-V8PCG5-F1
#
_entry.id   AF-V8PCG5-F1
#
_cell.length_a   1.000
_cell.length_b   1.000
_cell.length_c   1.000
_cell.angle_alpha   90.00
_cell.angle_beta   90.00
_cell.angle_gamma   90.00
#
_symmetry.space_group_name_H-M   'P 1'
#
loop_
_entity.id
_entity.type
_entity.pdbx_description
1 polymer ?
#
loop_
_entity_poly.entity_id
_entity_poly.type
_entity_poly.pdbx_seq_one_letter_code
_entity_poly.pdbx_strand_id
1 'polypeptide(L)' 'MEAPVCLIENRPNGLHACPEALRLLSEIRQPVVVVSIVGLYRTGKSYLMNRLAGKNS' A
#
# COMPACT_ATOMS: atom_id res chain seq x y z
N MET A 1 3.94 -9.95 5.58
CA MET A 1 4.02 -9.49 4.19
C MET A 1 5.45 -9.03 3.94
N GLU A 2 6.19 -9.71 3.06
CA GLU A 2 7.62 -9.45 2.87
C GLU A 2 7.88 -8.15 2.10
N ALA A 3 7.05 -7.86 1.09
CA ALA A 3 7.11 -6.66 0.26
C ALA A 3 5.75 -5.93 0.16
N PRO A 4 5.72 -4.62 -0.15
CA PRO A 4 4.48 -3.91 -0.47
C PRO A 4 3.79 -4.49 -1.71
N VAL A 5 2.46 -4.55 -1.70
CA VAL A 5 1.64 -5.00 -2.84
C VAL A 5 0.85 -3.81 -3.38
N CYS A 6 0.85 -3.61 -4.70
CA CYS A 6 0.06 -2.55 -5.33
C CYS A 6 -1.43 -2.86 -5.21
N LEU A 7 -2.22 -1.97 -4.59
CA LEU A 7 -3.67 -2.16 -4.46
C LEU A 7 -4.44 -1.57 -5.65
N ILE A 8 -4.10 -0.34 -6.04
CA ILE A 8 -4.69 0.37 -7.17
C ILE A 8 -3.56 0.79 -8.09
N GLU A 9 -3.62 0.35 -9.34
CA GLU A 9 -2.69 0.72 -10.38
C GLU A 9 -3.31 1.80 -11.28
N ASN A 10 -2.54 2.85 -11.57
CA ASN A 10 -2.92 3.86 -12.54
C ASN A 10 -2.41 3.46 -13.92
N ARG A 11 -3.30 2.95 -14.77
CA ARG A 11 -3.00 2.53 -16.14
C ARG A 11 -3.50 3.58 -17.13
N PRO A 12 -3.04 3.57 -18.39
CA PRO A 12 -3.52 4.52 -19.41
C PRO A 12 -5.04 4.53 -19.61
N ASN A 13 -5.72 3.42 -19.33
CA ASN A 13 -7.17 3.26 -19.44
C ASN A 13 -7.91 3.45 -18.09
N GLY A 14 -7.28 4.06 -17.09
CA GLY A 14 -7.90 4.39 -15.81
C GLY A 14 -7.29 3.68 -14.61
N LEU A 15 -8.01 3.71 -13.49
CA LEU A 15 -7.61 3.09 -12.24
C LEU A 15 -8.10 1.64 -12.18
N HIS A 16 -7.21 0.71 -11.83
CA HIS A 16 -7.51 -0.71 -11.74
C HIS A 16 -7.17 -1.24 -10.36
N ALA A 17 -8.09 -1.99 -9.74
CA ALA A 17 -7.78 -2.72 -8.52
C ALA A 17 -7.00 -3.99 -8.85
N CYS A 18 -5.87 -4.21 -8.18
CA CYS A 18 -5.02 -5.37 -8.40
C CYS A 18 -5.64 -6.63 -7.76
N PRO A 19 -5.94 -7.70 -8.53
CA PRO A 19 -6.59 -8.90 -8.01
C PRO A 19 -5.82 -9.58 -6.87
N GLU A 20 -4.49 -9.57 -6.93
CA GLU A 20 -3.62 -10.13 -5.88
C GLU A 20 -3.82 -9.41 -4.53
N ALA A 21 -3.87 -8.07 -4.54
CA ALA A 21 -4.09 -7.28 -3.34
C ALA A 21 -5.49 -7.53 -2.76
N LEU A 22 -6.52 -7.63 -3.61
CA LEU A 22 -7.88 -7.93 -3.17
C LEU A 22 -7.98 -9.31 -2.52
N ARG A 23 -7.30 -10.32 -3.08
CA ARG A 23 -7.22 -11.66 -2.50
C ARG A 23 -6.57 -11.63 -1.12
N LEU A 24 -5.42 -10.97 -0.98
CA LEU A 24 -4.74 -10.81 0.30
C LEU A 24 -5.63 -10.12 1.35
N LEU A 25 -6.31 -9.04 0.97
CA LEU A 25 -7.22 -8.32 1.87
C LEU A 25 -8.41 -9.19 2.29
N SER A 26 -8.95 -10.03 1.39
CA SER A 26 -10.08 -10.92 1.70
C SER A 26 -9.74 -12.01 2.74
N GLU A 27 -8.46 -12.34 2.88
CA GLU A 27 -7.98 -13.34 3.85
C GLU A 27 -7.82 -12.75 5.27
N ILE A 28 -7.79 -11.42 5.41
CA ILE A 28 -7.66 -10.74 6.72
C ILE A 28 -9.02 -10.68 7.42
N ARG A 29 -9.17 -11.45 8.50
CA ARG A 29 -10.41 -11.49 9.31
C ARG A 29 -10.39 -10.62 10.56
N GLN A 30 -9.21 -10.14 10.95
CA GLN A 30 -9.07 -9.30 12.14
C GLN A 30 -9.44 -7.84 11.80
N PRO A 31 -9.95 -7.05 12.76
CA PRO A 31 -10.07 -5.61 12.59
C PRO A 31 -8.71 -5.00 12.24
N VAL A 32 -8.70 -4.06 11.28
CA VAL A 32 -7.48 -3.41 10.80
C VAL A 32 -7.53 -1.91 11.05
N VAL A 33 -6.35 -1.32 11.26
CA VAL A 33 -6.15 0.13 11.22
C VAL A 33 -5.57 0.47 9.85
N VAL A 34 -6.24 1.37 9.11
CA VAL A 34 -5.78 1.81 7.79
C VAL A 34 -5.13 3.17 7.90
N VAL A 35 -3.88 3.28 7.46
CA VAL A 35 -3.12 4.54 7.41
C VAL A 35 -2.73 4.82 5.96
N SER A 36 -3.02 6.03 5.47
CA SER A 36 -2.69 6.48 4.12
C SER A 36 -1.82 7.73 4.15
N ILE A 37 -0.86 7.84 3.24
CA ILE A 37 -0.01 9.02 3.08
C ILE A 37 -0.08 9.51 1.63
N VAL A 38 -0.40 10.79 1.45
CA VAL A 38 -0.47 11.47 0.16
C VAL A 38 0.43 12.70 0.14
N GLY A 39 0.80 13.17 -1.04
CA GLY A 39 1.65 14.35 -1.21
C GLY A 39 2.50 14.31 -2.47
N LEU A 40 3.12 15.44 -2.81
CA LEU A 40 3.90 15.63 -4.04
C LEU A 40 4.98 14.56 -4.24
N TYR A 41 5.36 14.30 -5.49
CA TYR A 41 6.41 13.32 -5.81
C TYR A 41 7.73 13.68 -5.10
N ARG A 42 8.45 12.66 -4.62
CA ARG A 42 9.75 12.77 -3.92
C ARG A 42 9.78 13.55 -2.58
N THR A 43 8.66 13.62 -1.85
CA THR A 43 8.62 14.18 -0.49
C THR A 43 8.86 13.19 0.66
N GLY A 44 9.51 12.04 0.40
CA GLY A 44 9.84 11.07 1.46
C GLY A 44 8.68 10.22 1.99
N LYS A 45 7.52 10.18 1.31
CA LYS A 45 6.35 9.39 1.74
C LYS A 45 6.67 7.90 2.02
N SER A 46 7.40 7.24 1.12
CA SER A 46 7.76 5.83 1.29
C SER A 46 8.73 5.60 2.47
N TYR A 47 9.60 6.57 2.76
CA TYR A 47 10.47 6.52 3.93
C TYR A 47 9.64 6.53 5.23
N LEU A 48 8.64 7.41 5.32
CA LEU A 48 7.74 7.44 6.47
C LEU A 48 6.92 6.14 6.61
N MET A 49 6.41 5.59 5.51
CA MET A 49 5.71 4.30 5.53
C MET A 49 6.61 3.14 5.98
N ASN A 50 7.88 3.12 5.57
CA ASN A 50 8.82 2.09 6.01
C ASN A 50 9.11 2.18 7.51
N ARG A 51 9.28 3.41 8.04
CA ARG A 51 9.43 3.64 9.48
C ARG A 51 8.21 3.18 10.27
N LEU A 52 7.00 3.48 9.77
CA LEU A 52 5.75 3.02 10.39
C LEU A 52 5.63 1.48 10.39
N ALA A 53 6.11 0.83 9.32
CA ALA A 53 6.18 -0.62 9.21
C ALA A 53 7.32 -1.26 10.03
N GLY A 54 8.08 -0.48 10.81
CA GLY A 54 9.20 -0.95 11.62
C GLY A 54 10.44 -1.37 10.80
N LYS A 55 10.49 -1.05 9.51
CA LYS A 55 11.65 -1.29 8.65
C LYS A 55 12.65 -0.14 8.86
N ASN A 56 13.70 -0.39 9.65
CA ASN A 56 14.69 0.61 10.10
C ASN A 56 15.95 0.72 9.22
N SER A 57 15.90 0.25 7.98
CA SER A 57 16.99 0.37 6.99
C SER A 57 16.74 1.52 6.04
#